data_AF-A0A7Z0BM35-F1
#
_entry.id   AF-A0A7Z0BM35-F1
#
_cell.length_a   1.000
_cell.length_b   1.000
_cell.length_c   1.000
_cell.angle_alpha   90.00
_cell.angle_beta   90.00
_cell.angle_gamma   90.00
#
_symmetry.space_group_name_H-M   'P 1'
#
loop_
_entity.id
_entity.type
_entity.pdbx_description
1 polymer ?
#
loop_
_entity_poly.entity_id
_entity_poly.type
_entity_poly.pdbx_seq_one_letter_code
_entity_poly.pdbx_strand_id
1 'polypeptide(L)'
;MARTSGNMAPQRTPTQKGLMAASKRKYAGIERELIRTLTDACETAKSEIVGFQWLTHDVDYERFPQSLSVTWMFDTEANKAKALACADKARMLALTLAAFEEVGISVTRTADHVTFSVEQPARGKRGQGH
;
A
#
# COMPACT_ATOMS: atom_id res chain seq x y z
N MET A 1 -37.71 -14.11 -28.15
CA MET A 1 -37.32 -13.62 -26.80
C MET A 1 -36.31 -14.60 -26.22
N ALA A 2 -35.02 -14.36 -26.43
CA ALA A 2 -33.94 -15.21 -25.92
C ALA A 2 -33.03 -14.36 -25.03
N ARG A 3 -32.90 -14.77 -23.77
CA ARG A 3 -32.00 -14.20 -22.76
C ARG A 3 -30.63 -14.85 -22.94
N THR A 4 -29.54 -14.08 -22.96
CA THR A 4 -28.15 -14.50 -22.62
C THR A 4 -27.32 -13.22 -22.50
N SER A 5 -27.01 -12.79 -21.29
CA SER A 5 -25.68 -12.91 -20.64
C SER A 5 -24.56 -12.20 -21.41
N GLY A 6 -24.16 -11.04 -20.90
CA GLY A 6 -22.99 -10.29 -21.34
C GLY A 6 -22.20 -9.83 -20.12
N ASN A 7 -21.56 -10.79 -19.46
CA ASN A 7 -20.62 -10.58 -18.36
C ASN A 7 -19.37 -9.86 -18.89
N MET A 8 -19.20 -8.58 -18.56
CA MET A 8 -17.99 -7.81 -18.92
C MET A 8 -17.08 -7.67 -17.69
N ALA A 9 -16.12 -8.59 -17.59
CA ALA A 9 -14.95 -8.42 -16.76
C ALA A 9 -13.74 -8.16 -17.68
N PRO A 10 -13.03 -7.05 -17.48
CA PRO A 10 -11.58 -7.07 -17.63
C PRO A 10 -10.95 -6.22 -16.51
N GLN A 11 -9.85 -6.58 -15.87
CA GLN A 11 -8.59 -7.00 -16.44
C GLN A 11 -7.76 -7.70 -15.35
N ARG A 12 -7.05 -8.75 -15.76
CA ARG A 12 -5.92 -9.33 -15.04
C ARG A 12 -4.76 -8.35 -15.08
N THR A 13 -4.21 -7.99 -13.93
CA THR A 13 -2.81 -7.55 -13.80
C THR A 13 -2.00 -8.69 -13.17
N PRO A 14 -0.85 -9.08 -13.76
CA PRO A 14 -0.01 -10.12 -13.20
C PRO A 14 0.93 -9.48 -12.16
N THR A 15 0.57 -9.53 -10.87
CA THR A 15 1.52 -9.14 -9.83
C THR A 15 2.39 -10.34 -9.47
N GLN A 16 3.65 -10.24 -9.87
CA GLN A 16 4.75 -11.15 -9.57
C GLN A 16 4.84 -11.47 -8.08
N LYS A 17 4.50 -12.70 -7.67
CA LYS A 17 4.95 -13.28 -6.38
C LYS A 17 5.22 -14.78 -6.54
N GLY A 18 6.03 -15.13 -7.55
CA GLY A 18 6.31 -16.52 -7.93
C GLY A 18 7.69 -17.06 -7.56
N LEU A 19 8.67 -16.21 -7.21
CA LEU A 19 10.00 -16.67 -6.82
C LEU A 19 10.26 -16.37 -5.36
N MET A 20 10.56 -17.43 -4.59
CA MET A 20 11.48 -17.50 -3.44
C MET A 20 11.03 -18.66 -2.55
N ALA A 21 11.44 -19.88 -2.92
CA ALA A 21 10.93 -21.13 -2.33
C ALA A 21 11.77 -21.69 -1.16
N ALA A 22 12.94 -21.16 -0.80
CA ALA A 22 13.84 -21.85 0.15
C ALA A 22 14.28 -21.03 1.39
N SER A 23 14.46 -19.71 1.30
CA SER A 23 14.66 -18.85 2.50
C SER A 23 13.36 -18.56 3.26
N LYS A 24 12.26 -19.13 2.76
CA LYS A 24 10.85 -18.80 2.99
C LYS A 24 10.34 -19.01 4.42
N ARG A 25 10.90 -19.93 5.21
CA ARG A 25 10.29 -20.30 6.51
C ARG A 25 10.41 -19.22 7.59
N LYS A 26 11.55 -18.51 7.66
CA LYS A 26 11.74 -17.42 8.63
C LYS A 26 10.95 -16.17 8.23
N TYR A 27 10.99 -15.83 6.95
CA TYR A 27 10.27 -14.67 6.42
C TYR A 27 8.76 -14.89 6.32
N ALA A 28 8.27 -16.12 6.15
CA ALA A 28 6.83 -16.38 6.11
C ALA A 28 6.13 -16.06 7.44
N GLY A 29 6.81 -16.18 8.59
CA GLY A 29 6.24 -15.74 9.87
C GLY A 29 6.11 -14.22 9.93
N ILE A 30 7.21 -13.54 9.63
CA ILE A 30 7.31 -12.07 9.58
C ILE A 30 6.31 -11.49 8.58
N GLU A 31 6.22 -12.03 7.37
CA GLU A 31 5.30 -11.58 6.32
C GLU A 31 3.84 -11.73 6.76
N ARG A 32 3.48 -12.83 7.43
CA ARG A 32 2.10 -13.04 7.93
C ARG A 32 1.74 -12.03 9.01
N GLU A 33 2.66 -11.78 9.93
CA GLU A 33 2.47 -10.77 10.97
C GLU A 33 2.37 -9.37 10.34
N LEU A 34 3.27 -9.04 9.40
CA LEU A 34 3.26 -7.78 8.67
C LEU A 34 1.96 -7.56 7.90
N ILE A 35 1.46 -8.58 7.19
CA ILE A 35 0.17 -8.48 6.51
C ILE A 35 -0.96 -8.25 7.52
N ARG A 36 -0.94 -8.93 8.68
CA ARG A 36 -1.96 -8.75 9.71
C ARG A 36 -1.96 -7.33 10.26
N THR A 37 -0.80 -6.83 10.68
CA THR A 37 -0.67 -5.50 11.30
C THR A 37 -0.91 -4.39 10.30
N LEU A 38 -0.45 -4.53 9.06
CA LEU A 38 -0.75 -3.57 7.98
C LEU A 38 -2.22 -3.58 7.57
N THR A 39 -2.91 -4.72 7.66
CA THR A 39 -4.36 -4.78 7.39
C THR A 39 -5.11 -3.98 8.45
N ASP A 40 -4.78 -4.18 9.73
CA ASP A 40 -5.39 -3.44 10.84
C ASP A 40 -5.11 -1.93 10.74
N ALA A 41 -3.85 -1.56 10.43
CA ALA A 41 -3.46 -0.18 10.16
C ALA A 41 -4.22 0.42 8.97
N CYS A 42 -4.46 -0.36 7.91
CA CYS A 42 -5.22 0.06 6.74
C CYS A 42 -6.70 0.32 7.08
N GLU A 43 -7.33 -0.57 7.85
CA GLU A 43 -8.72 -0.40 8.28
C GLU A 43 -8.87 0.79 9.23
N THR A 44 -7.98 0.92 10.21
CA THR A 44 -7.93 2.05 11.13
C THR A 44 -7.78 3.37 10.36
N ALA A 45 -6.82 3.43 9.44
CA ALA A 45 -6.59 4.64 8.68
C ALA A 45 -7.73 4.99 7.71
N LYS A 46 -8.46 4.01 7.16
CA LYS A 46 -9.68 4.29 6.38
C LYS A 46 -10.76 4.97 7.21
N SER A 47 -10.84 4.64 8.50
CA SER A 47 -11.82 5.26 9.41
C SER A 47 -11.39 6.66 9.87
N GLU A 48 -10.09 6.93 9.94
CA GLU A 48 -9.57 8.20 10.48
C GLU A 48 -9.21 9.21 9.40
N ILE A 49 -8.65 8.76 8.28
CA ILE A 49 -8.06 9.62 7.25
C ILE A 49 -9.01 9.74 6.08
N VAL A 50 -9.55 10.94 5.90
CA VAL A 50 -10.46 11.25 4.79
C VAL A 50 -9.72 11.18 3.45
N GLY A 51 -10.22 10.33 2.55
CA GLY A 51 -9.68 10.17 1.20
C GLY A 51 -8.52 9.19 1.07
N PHE A 52 -8.17 8.46 2.13
CA PHE A 52 -7.32 7.28 2.05
C PHE A 52 -8.10 6.11 1.45
N GLN A 53 -7.50 5.39 0.49
CA GLN A 53 -8.15 4.24 -0.13
C GLN A 53 -7.54 2.90 0.29
N TRP A 54 -6.21 2.76 0.21
CA TRP A 54 -5.50 1.53 0.51
C TRP A 54 -4.00 1.81 0.63
N LEU A 55 -3.25 0.88 1.23
CA LEU A 55 -1.80 0.94 1.29
C LEU A 55 -1.20 -0.34 0.70
N THR A 56 0.04 -0.23 0.23
CA THR A 56 0.87 -1.34 -0.21
C THR A 56 2.11 -1.41 0.64
N HIS A 57 2.65 -2.61 0.79
CA HIS A 57 4.01 -2.79 1.28
C HIS A 57 4.84 -3.42 0.18
N ASP A 58 6.06 -2.92 0.05
CA ASP A 58 7.11 -3.49 -0.76
C ASP A 58 8.29 -3.81 0.15
N VAL A 59 8.87 -5.00 0.01
CA VAL A 59 9.92 -5.46 0.91
C VAL A 59 10.90 -6.33 0.16
N ASP A 60 12.16 -5.89 0.11
CA ASP A 60 13.25 -6.77 -0.30
C ASP A 60 13.70 -7.62 0.89
N TYR A 61 13.37 -8.91 0.82
CA TYR A 61 13.81 -9.90 1.80
C TYR A 61 15.34 -10.10 1.83
N GLU A 62 16.06 -9.63 0.81
CA GLU A 62 17.53 -9.68 0.76
C GLU A 62 18.20 -8.56 1.59
N ARG A 63 17.49 -7.44 1.81
CA ARG A 63 17.99 -6.24 2.52
C ARG A 63 17.10 -5.86 3.70
N PHE A 64 16.34 -6.82 4.19
CA PHE A 64 15.46 -6.66 5.34
C PHE A 64 16.26 -6.33 6.61
N PRO A 65 15.80 -5.39 7.46
CA PRO A 65 14.55 -4.63 7.41
C PRO A 65 14.60 -3.29 6.66
N GLN A 66 15.76 -2.89 6.14
CA GLN A 66 15.98 -1.52 5.63
C GLN A 66 15.30 -1.25 4.28
N SER A 67 15.01 -2.28 3.48
CA SER A 67 14.30 -2.13 2.20
C SER A 67 12.77 -2.06 2.31
N LEU A 68 12.19 -2.28 3.51
CA LEU A 68 10.74 -2.27 3.67
C LEU A 68 10.18 -0.87 3.40
N SER A 69 9.22 -0.73 2.50
CA SER A 69 8.59 0.55 2.15
C SER A 69 7.08 0.38 2.04
N VAL A 70 6.33 1.23 2.72
CA VAL A 70 4.86 1.26 2.73
C VAL A 70 4.39 2.44 1.91
N THR A 71 3.66 2.17 0.83
CA THR A 71 3.06 3.21 -0.02
C THR A 71 1.58 3.37 0.30
N TRP A 72 1.22 4.55 0.77
CA TRP A 72 -0.15 4.94 1.08
C TRP A 72 -0.80 5.56 -0.15
N MET A 73 -1.91 4.98 -0.61
CA MET A 73 -2.67 5.45 -1.77
C MET A 73 -3.86 6.30 -1.34
N PHE A 74 -3.91 7.52 -1.88
CA PHE A 74 -5.02 8.45 -1.72
C PHE A 74 -5.87 8.54 -2.99
N ASP A 75 -7.13 8.92 -2.77
CA ASP A 75 -8.11 9.19 -3.83
C ASP A 75 -7.77 10.46 -4.63
N THR A 76 -7.43 11.56 -3.95
CA THR A 76 -7.07 12.83 -4.60
C THR A 76 -5.82 13.47 -4.02
N GLU A 77 -5.17 14.31 -4.83
CA GLU A 77 -4.02 15.11 -4.39
C GLU A 77 -4.39 16.10 -3.29
N ALA A 78 -5.60 16.63 -3.31
CA ALA A 78 -6.12 17.48 -2.24
C ALA A 78 -6.19 16.73 -0.90
N ASN A 79 -6.72 15.50 -0.89
CA ASN A 79 -6.78 14.68 0.32
C ASN A 79 -5.38 14.31 0.83
N LYS A 80 -4.46 13.94 -0.07
CA LYS A 80 -3.04 13.71 0.28
C LYS A 80 -2.41 14.96 0.91
N ALA A 81 -2.53 16.12 0.26
CA ALA A 81 -1.93 17.36 0.75
C ALA A 81 -2.52 17.77 2.11
N LYS A 82 -3.83 17.61 2.30
CA LYS A 82 -4.52 17.85 3.57
C LYS A 82 -4.01 16.91 4.66
N ALA A 83 -3.92 15.61 4.40
CA ALA A 83 -3.40 14.64 5.36
C ALA A 83 -1.94 14.94 5.75
N LEU A 84 -1.11 15.36 4.78
CA LEU A 84 0.28 15.76 5.01
C LEU A 84 0.43 17.06 5.82
N ALA A 85 -0.53 17.98 5.70
CA ALA A 85 -0.58 19.24 6.44
C ALA A 85 -1.29 19.12 7.80
N CYS A 86 -1.95 17.99 8.06
CA CYS A 86 -2.74 17.73 9.27
C CYS A 86 -2.02 16.74 10.21
N ALA A 87 -2.65 16.45 11.35
CA ALA A 87 -2.21 15.41 12.29
C ALA A 87 -2.31 14.00 11.69
N ASP A 88 -3.03 13.81 10.58
CA ASP A 88 -3.14 12.53 9.88
C ASP A 88 -1.77 11.96 9.50
N LYS A 89 -0.83 12.79 9.05
CA LYS A 89 0.54 12.36 8.76
C LYS A 89 1.20 11.69 9.97
N ALA A 90 1.07 12.29 11.15
CA ALA A 90 1.62 11.71 12.37
C ALA A 90 0.92 10.37 12.70
N ARG A 91 -0.39 10.28 12.46
CA ARG A 91 -1.14 9.03 12.65
C ARG A 91 -0.69 7.93 11.68
N MET A 92 -0.47 8.24 10.41
CA MET A 92 0.04 7.28 9.41
C MET A 92 1.41 6.72 9.78
N LEU A 93 2.31 7.60 10.25
CA LEU A 93 3.63 7.22 10.74
C LEU A 93 3.52 6.35 12.00
N ALA A 94 2.64 6.71 12.94
CA ALA A 94 2.42 5.94 14.16
C ALA A 94 1.84 4.55 13.87
N LEU A 95 0.85 4.44 12.97
CA LEU A 95 0.28 3.16 12.55
C LEU A 95 1.31 2.28 11.85
N THR A 96 2.14 2.86 10.97
CA THR A 96 3.20 2.11 10.28
C THR A 96 4.28 1.65 11.27
N LEU A 97 4.67 2.52 12.21
CA LEU A 97 5.64 2.18 13.25
C LEU A 97 5.11 1.08 14.17
N ALA A 98 3.87 1.18 14.64
CA ALA A 98 3.23 0.16 15.47
C ALA A 98 3.20 -1.19 14.73
N ALA A 99 2.83 -1.17 13.45
CA ALA A 99 2.83 -2.37 12.63
C ALA A 99 4.23 -3.00 12.47
N PHE A 100 5.28 -2.19 12.45
CA PHE A 100 6.66 -2.67 12.39
C PHE A 100 7.13 -3.23 13.73
N GLU A 101 6.86 -2.53 14.84
CA GLU A 101 7.23 -2.99 16.19
C GLU A 101 6.53 -4.29 16.57
N GLU A 102 5.25 -4.47 16.23
CA GLU A 102 4.53 -5.73 16.45
C GLU A 102 5.18 -6.92 15.73
N VAL A 103 5.78 -6.67 14.55
CA VAL A 103 6.48 -7.68 13.76
C VAL A 103 7.93 -7.87 14.25
N GLY A 104 8.40 -7.05 15.19
CA GLY A 104 9.78 -7.03 15.67
C GLY A 104 10.76 -6.33 14.72
N ILE A 105 10.26 -5.41 13.91
CA ILE A 105 11.04 -4.63 12.93
C ILE A 105 11.38 -3.28 13.54
N SER A 106 12.66 -3.07 13.86
CA SER A 106 13.16 -1.77 14.30
C SER A 106 13.69 -0.98 13.10
N VAL A 107 13.01 0.10 12.73
CA VAL A 107 13.46 1.04 11.68
C VAL A 107 14.00 2.32 12.30
N THR A 108 15.10 2.86 11.76
CA THR A 108 15.68 4.11 12.26
C THR A 108 14.77 5.31 11.98
N ARG A 109 14.10 5.31 10.81
CA ARG A 109 13.28 6.44 10.38
C ARG A 109 12.05 5.97 9.61
N THR A 110 10.93 5.79 10.31
CA THR A 110 9.66 5.34 9.71
C THR A 110 9.24 6.21 8.51
N ALA A 111 9.55 7.51 8.55
CA ALA A 111 9.23 8.43 7.46
C ALA A 111 9.94 8.10 6.12
N ASP A 112 11.12 7.48 6.14
CA ASP A 112 11.81 7.02 4.92
C ASP A 112 11.16 5.76 4.34
N HIS A 113 10.54 4.97 5.21
CA HIS A 113 9.81 3.76 4.83
C HIS A 113 8.34 4.05 4.48
N VAL A 114 7.89 5.31 4.51
CA VAL A 114 6.51 5.68 4.23
C VAL A 114 6.44 6.63 3.05
N THR A 115 5.82 6.16 1.97
CA THR A 115 5.60 6.92 0.74
C THR A 115 4.12 7.24 0.59
N PHE A 116 3.78 8.42 0.07
CA PHE A 116 2.41 8.82 -0.19
C PHE A 116 2.20 9.06 -1.68
N SER A 117 1.27 8.33 -2.26
CA SER A 117 0.93 8.40 -3.68
C SER A 117 -0.56 8.64 -3.84
N VAL A 118 -0.96 9.26 -4.95
CA VAL A 118 -2.37 9.45 -5.31
C VAL A 118 -2.64 8.56 -6.51
N GLU A 119 -3.82 7.94 -6.56
CA GLU A 119 -4.24 7.25 -7.78
C GLU A 119 -4.26 8.29 -8.92
N GLN A 120 -3.26 8.22 -9.80
CA GLN A 120 -3.24 9.09 -10.96
C GLN A 120 -4.28 8.54 -11.94
N PRO A 121 -5.34 9.30 -12.28
CA PRO A 121 -6.16 8.92 -13.41
C PRO A 121 -5.25 8.92 -14.63
N ALA A 122 -5.15 7.77 -15.32
CA ALA A 122 -4.35 7.63 -16.51
C ALA A 122 -4.71 8.78 -17.47
N ARG A 123 -3.83 9.78 -17.56
CA ARG A 123 -4.00 10.91 -18.46
C ARG A 123 -3.89 10.34 -19.87
N GLY A 124 -5.04 9.96 -20.43
CA GLY A 124 -5.14 9.57 -21.82
C GLY A 124 -4.61 10.73 -22.64
N LYS A 125 -3.44 10.55 -23.26
CA LYS A 125 -3.03 11.39 -24.38
C LYS A 125 -4.04 11.16 -25.50
N ARG A 126 -5.09 11.97 -25.53
CA ARG A 126 -5.99 12.10 -26.66
C ARG A 126 -5.90 13.52 -27.18
N GLY A 127 -5.31 13.65 -28.37
CA GLY A 127 -5.63 14.71 -29.31
C GLY A 127 -4.58 15.79 -29.50
N GLN A 128 -3.80 15.69 -30.59
CA GLN A 128 -3.73 16.69 -31.67
C GLN A 128 -2.97 16.02 -32.83
N GLY A 129 -3.48 15.83 -34.05
CA GLY A 129 -4.55 16.51 -34.75
C GLY A 129 -4.00 17.60 -35.67
N HIS A 130 -3.37 17.22 -36.78
CA HIS A 130 -3.53 17.85 -38.10
C HIS A 130 -3.25 16.82 -39.18
#